data_AF-A0A7S0MAQ9-F1
#
_entry.id   AF-A0A7S0MAQ9-F1
#
_cell.length_a   1.000
_cell.length_b   1.000
_cell.length_c   1.000
_cell.angle_alpha   90.00
_cell.angle_beta   90.00
_cell.angle_gamma   90.00
#
_symmetry.space_group_name_H-M   'P 1'
#
loop_
_entity.id
_entity.type
_entity.pdbx_description
1 polymer ?
#
loop_
_entity_poly.entity_id
_entity_poly.type
_entity_poly.pdbx_seq_one_letter_code
_entity_poly.pdbx_strand_id
1 'polypeptide(L)'
;TSPCLLMTLSSHGEVLKKQNHPRGMAKYADKAVICLSFPAMVIQVVCSIWLLGEDHVRHGSGPYDSFFLAKPSTYLLLNNGVKMPAIGLGTLPAWYLPDYKPELVTSAVTSALRQGYRHIDAAWIYENEEQVGAAIAESLEKGVLERQDLFVTSKLWNTFHDPADVRGALEESLRRLRLDYVDLYLVHWPVAQKKGTGRSDKGAGTLADVPMAATWAAMENLQRAGLARGIGVSNVGIRGLRALLAAATIRPAV
;
A
#
# COMPACT_ATOMS: atom_id res chain seq x y z
N THR A 1 -4.55 -26.55 -24.54
CA THR A 1 -5.54 -25.81 -25.35
C THR A 1 -6.93 -26.19 -24.87
N SER A 2 -7.51 -25.39 -23.99
CA SER A 2 -8.93 -25.42 -23.59
C SER A 2 -9.33 -24.01 -23.09
N PRO A 3 -10.60 -23.63 -23.22
CA PRO A 3 -11.00 -22.29 -23.63
C PRO A 3 -11.31 -21.36 -22.46
N CYS A 4 -11.06 -20.06 -22.67
CA CYS A 4 -11.46 -18.98 -21.78
C CYS A 4 -12.94 -18.66 -22.03
N LEU A 5 -13.81 -18.86 -21.04
CA LEU A 5 -15.21 -18.43 -21.10
C LEU A 5 -15.30 -17.02 -20.50
N LEU A 6 -15.43 -16.03 -21.37
CA LEU A 6 -15.68 -14.64 -21.03
C LEU A 6 -17.19 -14.49 -20.74
N MET A 7 -17.59 -14.14 -19.52
CA MET A 7 -18.94 -13.66 -19.22
C MET A 7 -18.87 -12.19 -18.83
N THR A 8 -19.28 -11.32 -19.77
CA THR A 8 -19.67 -9.94 -19.53
C THR A 8 -21.06 -9.91 -18.91
N LEU A 9 -21.24 -9.20 -17.80
CA LEU A 9 -22.57 -8.84 -17.29
C LEU A 9 -22.86 -7.38 -17.63
N SER A 10 -23.83 -7.21 -18.51
CA SER A 10 -24.49 -5.94 -18.82
C SER A 10 -25.63 -5.72 -17.83
N SER A 11 -25.73 -4.49 -17.31
CA SER A 11 -26.87 -4.00 -16.55
C SER A 11 -28.13 -3.96 -17.42
N HIS A 12 -29.20 -4.63 -16.98
CA HIS A 12 -30.61 -4.19 -16.94
C HIS A 12 -31.50 -5.43 -16.85
N GLY A 13 -32.46 -5.40 -15.93
CA GLY A 13 -33.25 -6.55 -15.54
C GLY A 13 -34.25 -6.99 -16.61
N GLU A 14 -34.47 -8.29 -16.70
CA GLU A 14 -35.79 -8.86 -16.95
C GLU A 14 -35.88 -10.32 -16.48
N VAL A 15 -37.07 -10.67 -16.00
CA VAL A 15 -37.44 -11.89 -15.30
C VAL A 15 -37.68 -13.03 -16.28
N LEU A 16 -37.07 -14.20 -16.07
CA LEU A 16 -37.56 -15.46 -16.66
C LEU A 16 -37.65 -16.60 -15.63
N LYS A 17 -38.75 -17.35 -15.77
CA LYS A 17 -39.45 -18.17 -14.78
C LYS A 17 -38.77 -19.52 -14.45
N LYS A 18 -39.07 -19.98 -13.23
CA LYS A 18 -38.86 -21.32 -12.64
C LYS A 18 -39.43 -22.48 -13.48
N GLN A 19 -38.74 -23.63 -13.41
CA GLN A 19 -39.21 -25.04 -13.33
C GLN A 19 -37.94 -25.93 -13.26
N ASN A 20 -37.77 -27.05 -12.55
CA ASN A 20 -38.50 -27.83 -11.54
C ASN A 20 -37.45 -28.72 -10.83
N HIS A 21 -37.62 -29.02 -9.54
CA HIS A 21 -36.74 -29.85 -8.69
C HIS A 21 -36.96 -31.37 -8.91
N PRO A 22 -36.02 -32.26 -8.52
CA PRO A 22 -36.18 -32.89 -7.19
C PRO A 22 -34.89 -33.15 -6.38
N ARG A 23 -34.99 -32.78 -5.09
CA ARG A 23 -34.48 -33.41 -3.85
C ARG A 23 -33.06 -33.99 -3.80
N GLY A 24 -32.21 -33.35 -3.00
CA GLY A 24 -31.07 -33.99 -2.33
C GLY A 24 -30.11 -33.00 -1.69
N MET A 25 -30.04 -33.01 -0.36
CA MET A 25 -29.06 -32.34 0.51
C MET A 25 -29.18 -30.81 0.70
N ALA A 26 -29.74 -30.48 1.85
CA ALA A 26 -29.61 -29.17 2.48
C ALA A 26 -28.22 -29.02 3.12
N LYS A 27 -27.75 -27.76 3.13
CA LYS A 27 -26.68 -27.16 3.95
C LYS A 27 -25.25 -27.51 3.55
N TYR A 28 -24.60 -26.57 2.86
CA TYR A 28 -23.29 -25.96 3.14
C TYR A 28 -22.92 -25.12 1.90
N ALA A 29 -23.50 -23.93 1.79
CA ALA A 29 -22.90 -22.87 1.00
C ALA A 29 -21.77 -22.29 1.86
N ASP A 30 -20.54 -22.44 1.36
CA ASP A 30 -19.33 -21.66 1.66
C ASP A 30 -18.10 -22.55 1.48
N LYS A 31 -17.63 -22.66 0.24
CA LYS A 31 -16.27 -23.11 -0.06
C LYS A 31 -15.70 -22.24 -1.18
N ALA A 32 -14.98 -21.20 -0.78
CA ALA A 32 -14.04 -20.53 -1.66
C ALA A 32 -12.89 -21.50 -1.99
N VAL A 33 -12.63 -21.70 -3.28
CA VAL A 33 -11.46 -22.43 -3.78
C VAL A 33 -10.25 -21.53 -3.57
N ILE A 34 -9.39 -21.90 -2.61
CA ILE A 34 -8.05 -21.34 -2.47
C ILE A 34 -7.19 -21.95 -3.58
N CYS A 35 -6.88 -21.16 -4.61
CA CYS A 35 -5.86 -21.51 -5.58
C CYS A 35 -4.58 -20.75 -5.22
N LEU A 36 -3.69 -21.42 -4.47
CA LEU A 36 -2.33 -20.96 -4.21
C LEU A 36 -1.44 -21.43 -5.37
N SER A 37 -1.02 -20.50 -6.23
CA SER A 37 0.10 -20.71 -7.14
C SER A 37 1.23 -19.75 -6.81
N PHE A 38 2.25 -20.27 -6.14
CA PHE A 38 3.56 -19.64 -5.95
C PHE A 38 4.38 -19.79 -7.25
N PRO A 39 5.18 -18.79 -7.65
CA PRO A 39 6.47 -18.55 -6.98
C PRO A 39 6.79 -17.07 -6.68
N ALA A 40 7.63 -16.88 -5.65
CA ALA A 40 8.27 -15.63 -5.20
C ALA A 40 7.47 -14.68 -4.28
N MET A 41 7.39 -15.09 -3.01
CA MET A 41 7.69 -14.28 -1.81
C MET A 41 7.30 -12.78 -1.80
N VAL A 42 6.01 -12.51 -1.61
CA VAL A 42 5.49 -11.43 -0.74
C VAL A 42 4.22 -11.98 -0.09
N ILE A 43 4.24 -12.20 1.23
CA ILE A 43 3.01 -12.55 1.95
C ILE A 43 2.25 -11.24 2.18
N GLN A 44 1.43 -10.85 1.20
CA GLN A 44 0.35 -9.88 1.38
C GLN A 44 -0.93 -10.66 1.66
N VAL A 45 -1.38 -10.64 2.91
CA VAL A 45 -2.71 -11.15 3.27
C VAL A 45 -3.72 -10.08 2.84
N VAL A 46 -4.41 -10.33 1.73
CA VAL A 46 -5.64 -9.61 1.39
C VAL A 46 -6.73 -10.14 2.34
N CYS A 47 -6.98 -9.43 3.43
CA CYS A 47 -8.19 -9.67 4.22
C CYS A 47 -9.38 -9.10 3.45
N SER A 48 -10.14 -9.99 2.80
CA SER A 48 -11.40 -9.67 2.18
C SER A 48 -12.35 -9.06 3.21
N ILE A 49 -12.75 -7.81 2.98
CA ILE A 49 -13.99 -7.22 3.45
C ILE A 49 -15.10 -8.19 3.06
N TRP A 50 -15.69 -8.92 4.01
CA TRP A 50 -17.02 -9.55 3.94
C TRP A 50 -17.25 -10.33 5.25
N LEU A 51 -17.38 -9.58 6.36
CA LEU A 51 -18.09 -10.04 7.54
C LEU A 51 -18.85 -8.83 8.07
N LEU A 52 -20.10 -8.72 7.66
CA LEU A 52 -21.26 -8.56 8.53
C LEU A 52 -22.48 -8.44 7.62
N GLY A 53 -23.17 -9.57 7.45
CA GLY A 53 -24.58 -9.56 7.12
C GLY A 53 -25.35 -8.86 8.24
N GLU A 54 -26.47 -8.27 7.87
CA GLU A 54 -27.46 -7.68 8.76
C GLU A 54 -27.74 -8.61 9.96
N ASP A 55 -27.53 -8.12 11.18
CA ASP A 55 -28.55 -8.18 12.24
C ASP A 55 -28.09 -7.45 13.52
N HIS A 56 -28.99 -6.56 13.98
CA HIS A 56 -29.01 -5.85 15.27
C HIS A 56 -28.03 -4.68 15.50
N VAL A 57 -28.27 -3.58 14.79
CA VAL A 57 -27.94 -2.23 15.30
C VAL A 57 -28.91 -1.90 16.43
N ARG A 58 -28.47 -2.03 17.69
CA ARG A 58 -29.11 -1.33 18.80
C ARG A 58 -28.62 0.12 18.77
N HIS A 59 -29.53 1.05 18.51
CA HIS A 59 -29.28 2.48 18.68
C HIS A 59 -29.03 2.80 20.17
N GLY A 60 -27.76 3.06 20.52
CA GLY A 60 -27.37 3.72 21.75
C GLY A 60 -27.10 5.20 21.47
N SER A 61 -27.77 6.08 22.19
CA SER A 61 -27.66 7.54 22.09
C SER A 61 -26.59 8.08 23.07
N GLY A 62 -25.42 8.52 22.59
CA GLY A 62 -24.39 9.25 23.36
C GLY A 62 -23.07 9.45 22.58
N PRO A 63 -22.30 10.54 22.76
CA PRO A 63 -21.51 11.14 21.67
C PRO A 63 -20.11 10.55 21.40
N TYR A 64 -19.67 9.51 22.12
CA TYR A 64 -18.36 8.88 21.88
C TYR A 64 -18.47 7.39 22.14
N ASP A 65 -18.92 6.63 21.14
CA ASP A 65 -18.78 5.18 21.16
C ASP A 65 -17.29 4.84 21.16
N SER A 66 -16.80 4.54 22.36
CA SER A 66 -15.51 3.94 22.66
C SER A 66 -15.45 2.54 22.07
N PHE A 67 -15.41 2.44 20.74
CA PHE A 67 -14.84 1.28 20.09
C PHE A 67 -13.35 1.30 20.43
N PHE A 68 -12.92 0.28 21.17
CA PHE A 68 -11.52 0.00 21.41
C PHE A 68 -10.78 0.06 20.07
N LEU A 69 -10.03 1.15 19.84
CA LEU A 69 -9.02 1.21 18.80
C LEU A 69 -7.96 0.18 19.20
N ALA A 70 -8.12 -1.05 18.72
CA ALA A 70 -7.17 -2.11 18.96
C ALA A 70 -5.82 -1.63 18.41
N LYS A 71 -4.91 -1.21 19.31
CA LYS A 71 -3.53 -0.95 18.92
C LYS A 71 -2.97 -2.26 18.36
N PRO A 72 -2.24 -2.23 17.23
CA PRO A 72 -1.62 -3.44 16.69
C PRO A 72 -0.81 -4.12 17.78
N SER A 73 -1.06 -5.40 18.04
CA SER A 73 -0.34 -6.15 19.07
C SER A 73 1.02 -6.65 18.59
N THR A 74 1.28 -6.61 17.27
CA THR A 74 2.48 -7.19 16.66
C THR A 74 3.25 -6.16 15.83
N TYR A 75 4.50 -5.94 16.22
CA TYR A 75 5.45 -5.06 15.54
C TYR A 75 6.71 -5.85 15.19
N LEU A 76 7.33 -5.48 14.08
CA LEU A 76 8.69 -5.85 13.73
C LEU A 76 9.62 -4.71 14.15
N LEU A 77 10.70 -5.05 14.85
CA LEU A 77 11.74 -4.07 15.18
C LEU A 77 12.74 -4.01 14.02
N LEU A 78 12.80 -2.88 13.34
CA LEU A 78 13.76 -2.64 12.27
C LEU A 78 15.17 -2.49 12.85
N ASN A 79 16.20 -2.66 12.02
CA ASN A 79 17.60 -2.60 12.44
C ASN A 79 18.04 -1.22 13.00
N ASN A 80 17.26 -0.18 12.75
CA ASN A 80 17.44 1.18 13.25
C ASN A 80 16.57 1.49 14.49
N GLY A 81 15.91 0.48 15.07
CA GLY A 81 15.09 0.61 16.28
C GLY A 81 13.65 1.11 16.05
N VAL A 82 13.26 1.43 14.82
CA VAL A 82 11.88 1.82 14.49
C VAL A 82 10.97 0.58 14.59
N LYS A 83 9.79 0.74 15.22
CA LYS A 83 8.77 -0.30 15.30
C LYS A 83 7.82 -0.21 14.11
N MET A 84 7.86 -1.19 13.22
CA MET A 84 6.96 -1.29 12.08
C MET A 84 5.80 -2.23 12.40
N PRO A 85 4.52 -1.81 12.30
CA PRO A 85 3.40 -2.72 12.45
C PRO A 85 3.48 -3.84 11.41
N ALA A 86 3.30 -5.09 11.86
CA ALA A 86 3.48 -6.27 11.03
C ALA A 86 2.45 -6.39 9.89
N ILE A 87 1.31 -5.73 10.04
CA ILE A 87 0.23 -5.69 9.04
C ILE A 87 0.03 -4.23 8.63
N GLY A 88 0.04 -4.00 7.32
CA GLY A 88 -0.25 -2.70 6.72
C GLY A 88 -1.22 -2.80 5.55
N LEU A 89 -1.92 -1.69 5.28
CA LEU A 89 -2.79 -1.55 4.11
C LEU A 89 -1.96 -1.08 2.91
N GLY A 90 -1.91 -1.88 1.84
CA GLY A 90 -1.39 -1.42 0.54
C GLY A 90 -2.43 -0.61 -0.21
N THR A 91 -2.04 0.52 -0.81
CA THR A 91 -2.98 1.42 -1.48
C THR A 91 -3.18 1.15 -2.97
N LEU A 92 -2.33 0.31 -3.56
CA LEU A 92 -2.30 -0.08 -4.99
C LEU A 92 -2.23 1.11 -5.98
N PRO A 93 -1.77 0.93 -7.23
CA PRO A 93 -1.79 2.02 -8.20
C PRO A 93 -3.20 2.31 -8.71
N ALA A 94 -3.52 3.60 -8.92
CA ALA A 94 -4.85 4.04 -9.37
C ALA A 94 -5.34 3.31 -10.63
N TRP A 95 -4.47 3.08 -11.61
CA TRP A 95 -4.80 2.44 -12.89
C TRP A 95 -4.95 0.92 -12.85
N TYR A 96 -4.73 0.26 -11.70
CA TYR A 96 -4.98 -1.18 -11.59
C TYR A 96 -6.48 -1.50 -11.49
N LEU A 97 -7.32 -0.51 -11.17
CA LEU A 97 -8.76 -0.68 -11.03
C LEU A 97 -9.49 -0.17 -12.29
N PRO A 98 -10.28 -1.01 -12.98
CA PRO A 98 -10.96 -0.62 -14.24
C PRO A 98 -11.91 0.57 -14.08
N ASP A 99 -12.45 0.79 -12.88
CA ASP A 99 -13.35 1.90 -12.53
C ASP A 99 -12.81 2.69 -11.34
N TYR A 100 -11.52 3.04 -11.38
CA TYR A 100 -10.89 3.79 -10.30
C TYR A 100 -11.61 5.11 -10.03
N LYS A 101 -11.99 5.30 -8.77
CA LYS A 101 -12.49 6.55 -8.22
C LYS A 101 -11.55 6.96 -7.09
N PRO A 102 -10.98 8.18 -7.10
CA PRO A 102 -10.07 8.64 -6.05
C PRO A 102 -10.62 8.44 -4.62
N GLU A 103 -11.94 8.58 -4.46
CA GLU A 103 -12.63 8.43 -3.19
C GLU A 103 -12.52 7.02 -2.60
N LEU A 104 -12.25 5.99 -3.43
CA LEU A 104 -12.05 4.62 -2.96
C LEU A 104 -10.81 4.51 -2.08
N VAL A 105 -9.71 5.17 -2.47
CA VAL A 105 -8.46 5.15 -1.69
C VAL A 105 -8.65 5.89 -0.38
N THR A 106 -9.26 7.08 -0.42
CA THR A 106 -9.58 7.85 0.79
C THR A 106 -10.46 7.02 1.73
N SER A 107 -11.53 6.42 1.21
CA SER A 107 -12.47 5.62 2.01
C SER A 107 -11.82 4.36 2.60
N ALA A 108 -10.97 3.67 1.84
CA ALA A 108 -10.26 2.48 2.29
C ALA A 108 -9.28 2.82 3.42
N VAL A 109 -8.47 3.88 3.25
CA VAL A 109 -7.51 4.32 4.27
C VAL A 109 -8.24 4.77 5.54
N THR A 110 -9.26 5.63 5.43
CA THR A 110 -10.06 6.08 6.59
C THR A 110 -10.69 4.89 7.32
N SER A 111 -11.24 3.93 6.59
CA SER A 111 -11.85 2.74 7.19
C SER A 111 -10.82 1.84 7.88
N ALA A 112 -9.63 1.67 7.31
CA ALA A 112 -8.58 0.86 7.91
C ALA A 112 -8.05 1.51 9.21
N LEU A 113 -7.82 2.83 9.21
CA LEU A 113 -7.36 3.56 10.38
C LEU A 113 -8.36 3.49 11.55
N ARG A 114 -9.67 3.60 11.25
CA ARG A 114 -10.76 3.39 12.22
C ARG A 114 -10.81 1.97 12.77
N GLN A 115 -10.45 0.97 11.97
CA GLN A 115 -10.38 -0.43 12.38
C GLN A 115 -9.08 -0.79 13.14
N GLY A 116 -8.20 0.17 13.40
CA GLY A 116 -6.98 -0.04 14.17
C GLY A 116 -5.72 -0.30 13.34
N TYR A 117 -5.78 -0.24 12.00
CA TYR A 117 -4.56 -0.27 11.19
C TYR A 117 -3.68 0.93 11.55
N ARG A 118 -2.38 0.68 11.60
CA ARG A 118 -1.35 1.70 11.89
C ARG A 118 -0.20 1.66 10.90
N HIS A 119 -0.31 0.91 9.81
CA HIS A 119 0.68 0.91 8.74
C HIS A 119 -0.04 1.10 7.40
N ILE A 120 0.34 2.14 6.67
CA ILE A 120 -0.12 2.43 5.31
C ILE A 120 1.09 2.34 4.36
N ASP A 121 0.98 1.51 3.34
CA ASP A 121 1.97 1.37 2.28
C ASP A 121 1.50 2.10 1.02
N ALA A 122 2.12 3.26 0.77
CA ALA A 122 1.91 4.11 -0.39
C ALA A 122 3.14 4.06 -1.32
N ALA A 123 3.07 4.74 -2.46
CA ALA A 123 4.22 4.97 -3.33
C ALA A 123 3.94 6.16 -4.24
N TRP A 124 4.98 6.92 -4.59
CA TRP A 124 4.87 8.07 -5.51
C TRP A 124 4.17 7.70 -6.81
N ILE A 125 4.55 6.54 -7.36
CA ILE A 125 4.03 6.07 -8.64
C ILE A 125 2.56 5.71 -8.58
N TYR A 126 1.97 5.36 -7.43
CA TYR A 126 0.56 4.94 -7.39
C TYR A 126 -0.42 6.06 -7.78
N GLU A 127 0.08 7.31 -7.90
CA GLU A 127 -0.68 8.51 -8.28
C GLU A 127 -1.91 8.74 -7.36
N ASN A 128 -1.84 8.26 -6.12
CA ASN A 128 -2.92 8.36 -5.14
C ASN A 128 -2.49 8.83 -3.74
N GLU A 129 -1.25 9.33 -3.59
CA GLU A 129 -0.75 9.83 -2.31
C GLU A 129 -1.55 11.03 -1.78
N GLU A 130 -2.20 11.81 -2.64
CA GLU A 130 -3.08 12.91 -2.22
C GLU A 130 -4.35 12.42 -1.52
N GLN A 131 -4.92 11.31 -1.98
CA GLN A 131 -6.08 10.66 -1.36
C GLN A 131 -5.70 10.01 -0.03
N VAL A 132 -4.53 9.37 0.02
CA VAL A 132 -3.96 8.83 1.26
C VAL A 132 -3.74 9.96 2.27
N GLY A 133 -3.13 11.06 1.84
CA GLY A 133 -2.87 12.22 2.71
C GLY A 133 -4.14 12.90 3.22
N ALA A 134 -5.19 12.98 2.39
CA ALA A 134 -6.49 13.47 2.81
C ALA A 134 -7.10 12.60 3.93
N ALA A 135 -7.07 11.28 3.78
CA ALA A 135 -7.59 10.34 4.78
C ALA A 135 -6.78 10.36 6.10
N ILE A 136 -5.46 10.48 6.01
CA ILE A 136 -4.60 10.63 7.19
C ILE A 136 -4.91 11.95 7.90
N ALA A 137 -4.94 13.07 7.19
CA ALA A 137 -5.21 14.38 7.77
C ALA A 137 -6.57 14.42 8.47
N GLU A 138 -7.62 13.90 7.83
CA GLU A 138 -8.96 13.79 8.44
C GLU A 138 -8.94 12.91 9.70
N SER A 139 -8.20 11.80 9.69
CA SER A 139 -8.10 10.89 10.84
C SER A 139 -7.35 11.53 12.02
N LEU A 140 -6.34 12.36 11.75
CA LEU A 140 -5.63 13.15 12.76
C LEU A 140 -6.53 14.24 13.34
N GLU A 141 -7.22 15.00 12.48
CA GLU A 141 -8.14 16.08 12.88
C GLU A 141 -9.29 15.56 13.75
N LYS A 142 -9.82 14.38 13.42
CA LYS A 142 -10.89 13.71 14.18
C LYS A 142 -10.40 12.95 15.42
N GLY A 143 -9.09 12.95 15.71
CA GLY A 143 -8.52 12.26 16.86
C GLY A 143 -8.63 10.74 16.81
N VAL A 144 -8.73 10.14 15.62
CA VAL A 144 -8.76 8.66 15.45
C VAL A 144 -7.43 8.03 15.83
N LEU A 145 -6.33 8.78 15.64
CA LEU A 145 -4.97 8.39 15.99
C LEU A 145 -4.08 9.63 16.06
N GLU A 146 -2.91 9.49 16.68
CA GLU A 146 -1.86 10.49 16.66
C GLU A 146 -0.82 10.15 15.58
N ARG A 147 -0.12 11.15 15.02
CA ARG A 147 0.84 10.91 13.93
C ARG A 147 1.92 9.90 14.32
N GLN A 148 2.41 9.93 15.56
CA GLN A 148 3.41 9.00 16.08
C GLN A 148 2.93 7.55 16.20
N ASP A 149 1.62 7.32 16.21
CA ASP A 149 1.04 5.97 16.23
C ASP A 149 0.94 5.39 14.81
N LEU A 150 1.09 6.21 13.76
CA LEU A 150 1.00 5.81 12.36
C LEU A 150 2.39 5.52 11.78
N PHE A 151 2.49 4.45 11.02
CA PHE A 151 3.63 4.09 10.19
C PHE A 151 3.28 4.28 8.72
N VAL A 152 3.88 5.25 8.04
CA VAL A 152 3.67 5.48 6.60
C VAL A 152 4.92 5.09 5.82
N THR A 153 4.72 4.22 4.84
CA THR A 153 5.73 3.86 3.84
C THR A 153 5.43 4.59 2.53
N SER A 154 6.44 5.21 1.91
CA SER A 154 6.38 5.63 0.51
C SER A 154 7.62 5.15 -0.25
N LYS A 155 7.64 5.31 -1.57
CA LYS A 155 8.66 4.71 -2.45
C LYS A 155 9.11 5.70 -3.52
N LEU A 156 10.43 5.83 -3.66
CA LEU A 156 11.12 6.57 -4.72
C LEU A 156 10.90 5.87 -6.05
N TRP A 157 10.30 6.57 -7.02
CA TRP A 157 10.10 6.01 -8.36
C TRP A 157 11.38 6.06 -9.22
N ASN A 158 11.41 5.19 -10.23
CA ASN A 158 12.54 4.92 -11.11
C ASN A 158 13.09 6.17 -11.81
N THR A 159 12.25 7.18 -12.05
CA THR A 159 12.63 8.44 -12.69
C THR A 159 13.39 9.43 -11.80
N PHE A 160 13.61 9.09 -10.52
CA PHE A 160 14.22 9.97 -9.51
C PHE A 160 15.45 9.34 -8.86
N HIS A 161 16.10 8.39 -9.54
CA HIS A 161 17.32 7.74 -9.01
C HIS A 161 18.54 8.65 -9.00
N ASP A 162 18.57 9.70 -9.82
CA ASP A 162 19.64 10.68 -9.78
C ASP A 162 19.70 11.31 -8.37
N PRO A 163 20.88 11.34 -7.69
CA PRO A 163 21.02 11.90 -6.36
C PRO A 163 20.43 13.31 -6.18
N ALA A 164 20.46 14.14 -7.23
CA ALA A 164 19.89 15.49 -7.20
C ALA A 164 18.37 15.50 -7.08
N ASP A 165 17.71 14.40 -7.45
CA ASP A 165 16.26 14.31 -7.59
C ASP A 165 15.58 13.61 -6.41
N VAL A 166 16.32 12.76 -5.69
CA VAL A 166 15.82 11.92 -4.60
C VAL A 166 15.10 12.74 -3.52
N ARG A 167 15.68 13.87 -3.12
CA ARG A 167 15.09 14.72 -2.09
C ARG A 167 13.79 15.38 -2.56
N GLY A 168 13.80 15.96 -3.75
CA GLY A 168 12.61 16.59 -4.31
C GLY A 168 11.45 15.61 -4.48
N ALA A 169 11.74 14.35 -4.84
CA ALA A 169 10.74 13.30 -4.96
C ALA A 169 10.10 12.95 -3.60
N LEU A 170 10.88 12.83 -2.52
CA LEU A 170 10.33 12.61 -1.19
C LEU A 170 9.54 13.83 -0.69
N GLU A 171 10.06 15.05 -0.87
CA GLU A 171 9.36 16.28 -0.46
C GLU A 171 8.02 16.43 -1.20
N GLU A 172 7.95 16.02 -2.47
CA GLU A 172 6.68 15.96 -3.20
C GLU A 172 5.72 14.93 -2.58
N SER A 173 6.18 13.71 -2.30
CA SER A 173 5.37 12.70 -1.62
C SER A 173 4.89 13.18 -0.25
N LEU A 174 5.75 13.82 0.55
CA LEU A 174 5.41 14.41 1.85
C LEU A 174 4.31 15.46 1.72
N ARG A 175 4.39 16.35 0.72
CA ARG A 175 3.33 17.34 0.43
C ARG A 175 2.01 16.66 0.08
N ARG A 176 2.03 15.64 -0.79
CA ARG A 176 0.81 14.91 -1.20
C ARG A 176 0.19 14.15 -0.02
N LEU A 177 1.03 13.48 0.77
CA LEU A 177 0.63 12.76 1.99
C LEU A 177 0.26 13.70 3.16
N ARG A 178 0.58 15.00 3.06
CA ARG A 178 0.39 16.00 4.12
C ARG A 178 1.14 15.62 5.42
N LEU A 179 2.38 15.19 5.27
CA LEU A 179 3.24 14.74 6.37
C LEU A 179 4.57 15.50 6.37
N ASP A 180 5.16 15.67 7.55
CA ASP A 180 6.51 16.22 7.68
C ASP A 180 7.62 15.16 7.48
N TYR A 181 7.28 13.88 7.71
CA TYR A 181 8.17 12.75 7.52
C TYR A 181 7.39 11.47 7.17
N VAL A 182 8.07 10.51 6.53
CA VAL A 182 7.61 9.12 6.41
C VAL A 182 8.38 8.22 7.39
N ASP A 183 7.74 7.15 7.82
CA ASP A 183 8.37 6.18 8.73
C ASP A 183 9.34 5.27 7.98
N LEU A 184 9.05 5.00 6.70
CA LEU A 184 9.90 4.25 5.80
C LEU A 184 9.87 4.82 4.38
N TYR A 185 11.04 5.00 3.77
CA TYR A 185 11.16 5.37 2.36
C TYR A 185 11.97 4.33 1.59
N LEU A 186 11.39 3.76 0.54
CA LEU A 186 11.98 2.65 -0.21
C LEU A 186 12.46 3.09 -1.59
N VAL A 187 13.60 2.60 -2.05
CA VAL A 187 13.89 2.56 -3.49
C VAL A 187 12.95 1.54 -4.14
N HIS A 188 12.02 1.98 -5.00
CA HIS A 188 10.92 1.12 -5.46
C HIS A 188 11.41 -0.04 -6.34
N TRP A 189 12.31 0.22 -7.28
CA TRP A 189 12.95 -0.81 -8.10
C TRP A 189 14.44 -0.51 -8.29
N PRO A 190 15.29 -1.53 -8.49
CA PRO A 190 16.70 -1.33 -8.82
C PRO A 190 16.91 -0.94 -10.29
N VAL A 191 16.11 -0.02 -10.82
CA VAL A 191 16.13 0.39 -12.22
C VAL A 191 15.99 1.91 -12.32
N ALA A 192 17.06 2.58 -12.73
CA ALA A 192 17.03 4.01 -12.99
C ALA A 192 16.46 4.30 -14.38
N GLN A 193 15.57 5.29 -14.46
CA GLN A 193 14.97 5.77 -15.69
C GLN A 193 15.16 7.28 -15.84
N LYS A 194 15.19 7.78 -17.08
CA LYS A 194 15.23 9.21 -17.36
C LYS A 194 13.93 9.86 -16.92
N LYS A 195 14.02 11.05 -16.32
CA LYS A 195 12.86 11.90 -16.03
C LYS A 195 11.98 12.11 -17.25
N GLY A 196 10.67 12.18 -17.02
CA GLY A 196 9.68 12.33 -18.09
C GLY A 196 9.42 11.06 -18.91
N THR A 197 10.04 9.94 -18.57
CA THR A 197 9.80 8.63 -19.20
C THR A 197 9.18 7.65 -18.20
N GLY A 198 8.47 6.60 -18.66
CA GLY A 198 8.10 5.49 -17.77
C GLY A 198 6.95 5.74 -16.80
N ARG A 199 5.85 6.36 -17.28
CA ARG A 199 4.53 6.14 -16.67
C ARG A 199 4.07 4.75 -17.13
N SER A 200 3.62 3.89 -16.21
CA SER A 200 3.32 2.48 -16.52
C SER A 200 2.22 2.28 -17.56
N ASP A 201 1.40 3.29 -17.82
CA ASP A 201 0.40 3.32 -18.89
C ASP A 201 0.91 3.95 -20.21
N LYS A 202 2.10 4.56 -20.21
CA LYS A 202 2.73 5.23 -21.38
C LYS A 202 3.93 4.47 -21.96
N GLY A 203 4.14 3.24 -21.52
CA GLY A 203 5.19 2.34 -22.04
C GLY A 203 6.45 2.28 -21.19
N ALA A 204 7.42 1.47 -21.65
CA ALA A 204 8.68 1.28 -20.95
C ALA A 204 9.48 2.59 -20.86
N GLY A 205 9.91 2.97 -19.65
CA GLY A 205 10.76 4.14 -19.45
C GLY A 205 12.14 3.95 -20.09
N THR A 206 12.78 5.06 -20.46
CA THR A 206 14.15 5.04 -20.98
C THR A 206 15.11 4.83 -19.82
N LEU A 207 15.96 3.82 -19.90
CA LEU A 207 16.95 3.55 -18.87
C LEU A 207 17.94 4.72 -18.72
N ALA A 208 18.32 4.99 -17.49
CA ALA A 208 19.40 5.89 -17.13
C ALA A 208 20.53 5.09 -16.48
N ASP A 209 21.76 5.54 -16.68
CA ASP A 209 22.95 4.94 -16.06
C ASP A 209 23.23 5.62 -14.72
N VAL A 210 22.49 5.21 -13.69
CA VAL A 210 22.68 5.71 -12.32
C VAL A 210 22.97 4.52 -11.41
N PRO A 211 24.17 4.42 -10.82
CA PRO A 211 24.50 3.36 -9.88
C PRO A 211 23.60 3.42 -8.64
N MET A 212 23.08 2.26 -8.21
CA MET A 212 22.26 2.16 -6.99
C MET A 212 22.93 2.76 -5.75
N ALA A 213 24.26 2.62 -5.62
CA ALA A 213 25.01 3.19 -4.51
C ALA A 213 24.93 4.73 -4.46
N ALA A 214 24.87 5.40 -5.62
CA ALA A 214 24.71 6.85 -5.68
C ALA A 214 23.31 7.27 -5.22
N THR A 215 22.26 6.59 -5.70
CA THR A 215 20.89 6.79 -5.22
C THR A 215 20.80 6.54 -3.71
N TRP A 216 21.44 5.47 -3.21
CA TRP A 216 21.43 5.12 -1.80
C TRP A 216 22.10 6.18 -0.93
N ALA A 217 23.25 6.72 -1.33
CA ALA A 217 23.89 7.81 -0.59
C ALA A 217 22.96 9.03 -0.42
N ALA A 218 22.12 9.33 -1.43
CA ALA A 218 21.09 10.35 -1.31
C ALA A 218 19.95 9.94 -0.35
N MET A 219 19.51 8.68 -0.38
CA MET A 219 18.53 8.13 0.59
C MET A 219 19.03 8.26 2.03
N GLU A 220 20.31 7.97 2.29
CA GLU A 220 20.92 8.15 3.61
C GLU A 220 20.84 9.60 4.08
N ASN A 221 20.99 10.57 3.18
CA ASN A 221 20.83 11.99 3.52
C ASN A 221 19.39 12.36 3.88
N LEU A 222 18.38 11.71 3.29
CA LEU A 222 16.99 11.90 3.70
C LEU A 222 16.76 11.42 5.13
N GLN A 223 17.37 10.29 5.51
CA GLN A 223 17.29 9.78 6.86
C GLN A 223 17.99 10.69 7.87
N ARG A 224 19.21 11.15 7.55
CA ARG A 224 19.94 12.12 8.39
C ARG A 224 19.18 13.44 8.55
N ALA A 225 18.46 13.87 7.51
CA ALA A 225 17.63 15.07 7.54
C ALA A 225 16.29 14.89 8.30
N GLY A 226 15.94 13.67 8.72
CA GLY A 226 14.70 13.38 9.42
C GLY A 226 13.45 13.29 8.54
N LEU A 227 13.60 13.38 7.21
CA LEU A 227 12.48 13.27 6.26
C LEU A 227 11.95 11.83 6.14
N ALA A 228 12.82 10.84 6.40
CA ALA A 228 12.47 9.43 6.49
C ALA A 228 13.08 8.82 7.76
N ARG A 229 12.30 8.17 8.62
CA ARG A 229 12.85 7.55 9.85
C ARG A 229 13.67 6.28 9.55
N GLY A 230 13.18 5.48 8.61
CA GLY A 230 13.88 4.35 8.02
C GLY A 230 13.97 4.50 6.50
N ILE A 231 15.01 3.91 5.93
CA ILE A 231 15.18 3.77 4.48
C ILE A 231 15.40 2.31 4.13
N GLY A 232 14.93 1.89 2.97
CA GLY A 232 15.01 0.50 2.54
C GLY A 232 14.97 0.36 1.03
N VAL A 233 14.88 -0.89 0.57
CA VAL A 233 14.80 -1.21 -0.86
C VAL A 233 13.64 -2.15 -1.14
N SER A 234 13.13 -2.10 -2.37
CA SER A 234 12.12 -3.01 -2.87
C SER A 234 12.59 -3.64 -4.18
N ASN A 235 12.17 -4.89 -4.42
CA ASN A 235 12.48 -5.64 -5.64
C ASN A 235 13.99 -5.83 -5.94
N VAL A 236 14.84 -5.83 -4.91
CA VAL A 236 16.30 -6.02 -5.05
C VAL A 236 16.67 -7.48 -4.80
N GLY A 237 17.23 -8.16 -5.81
CA GLY A 237 17.74 -9.52 -5.66
C GLY A 237 18.99 -9.61 -4.77
N ILE A 238 19.28 -10.81 -4.25
CA ILE A 238 20.37 -11.04 -3.27
C ILE A 238 21.74 -10.50 -3.69
N ARG A 239 22.08 -10.55 -4.98
CA ARG A 239 23.35 -10.00 -5.50
C ARG A 239 23.39 -8.48 -5.38
N GLY A 240 22.32 -7.81 -5.80
CA GLY A 240 22.18 -6.36 -5.69
C GLY A 240 22.17 -5.91 -4.23
N LEU A 241 21.47 -6.63 -3.35
CA LEU A 241 21.43 -6.31 -1.93
C LEU A 241 22.81 -6.45 -1.26
N ARG A 242 23.58 -7.50 -1.60
CA ARG A 242 24.96 -7.66 -1.09
C ARG A 242 25.88 -6.53 -1.57
N ALA A 243 25.79 -6.15 -2.84
CA ALA A 243 26.56 -5.04 -3.38
C ALA A 243 26.19 -3.71 -2.68
N LEU A 244 24.89 -3.47 -2.45
CA LEU A 244 24.42 -2.32 -1.71
C LEU A 244 24.95 -2.30 -0.27
N LEU A 245 24.83 -3.41 0.45
CA LEU A 245 25.31 -3.53 1.84
C LEU A 245 26.84 -3.30 1.96
N ALA A 246 27.61 -3.62 0.92
CA ALA A 246 29.05 -3.37 0.90
C ALA A 246 29.40 -1.88 0.69
N ALA A 247 28.52 -1.12 0.03
CA ALA A 247 28.71 0.31 -0.25
C ALA A 247 27.98 1.24 0.75
N ALA A 248 26.94 0.74 1.41
CA ALA A 248 26.08 1.52 2.28
C ALA A 248 26.75 1.88 3.62
N THR A 249 26.65 3.15 4.01
CA THR A 249 26.99 3.60 5.36
C THR A 249 25.85 3.30 6.33
N ILE A 250 24.61 3.57 5.92
CA ILE A 250 23.41 3.18 6.64
C ILE A 250 22.78 1.99 5.94
N ARG A 251 22.64 0.87 6.66
CA ARG A 251 22.07 -0.36 6.11
C ARG A 251 20.57 -0.17 5.82
N PRO A 252 20.05 -0.71 4.69
CA PRO A 252 18.61 -0.79 4.47
C PRO A 252 17.91 -1.45 5.66
N ALA A 253 16.84 -0.82 6.15
CA ALA A 253 16.02 -1.31 7.25
C ALA A 253 15.04 -2.41 6.80
N VAL A 254 14.64 -2.36 5.53
CA VAL A 254 13.73 -3.29 4.84
C VAL A 254 14.31 -3.60 3.46
#